data_AF-A0A3N5N1S5-F1
#
_entry.id   AF-A0A3N5N1S5-F1
#
_cell.length_a   1.000
_cell.length_b   1.000
_cell.length_c   1.000
_cell.angle_alpha   90.00
_cell.angle_beta   90.00
_cell.angle_gamma   90.00
#
_symmetry.space_group_name_H-M   'P 1'
#
loop_
_entity.id
_entity.type
_entity.pdbx_description
1 polymer ?
#
loop_
_entity_poly.entity_id
_entity_poly.type
_entity_poly.pdbx_seq_one_letter_code
_entity_poly.pdbx_strand_id
1 'polypeptide(L)'
;ACISYEEIFLEARKQNALTIACHPHYMSAKSDRDTLFLWNNRDKYARYIDAWEIANRDDVFNVISLKKYPYLANSDFHKPRHLYSWKTLLNCRKDTEVIKRCIKHNRGVAITLFRHEEA
;
A
#
# COMPACT_ATOMS: atom_id res chain seq x y z
N ALA A 1 17.49 10.62 5.61
CA ALA A 1 17.64 11.22 4.27
C ALA A 1 17.87 12.71 4.46
N CYS A 2 18.67 13.35 3.61
CA CYS A 2 18.94 14.80 3.68
C CYS A 2 17.85 15.66 3.01
N ILE A 3 16.70 15.08 2.67
CA ILE A 3 15.55 15.72 2.02
C ILE A 3 14.26 15.38 2.76
N SER A 4 13.27 16.26 2.67
CA SER A 4 11.94 16.12 3.28
C SER A 4 11.12 14.99 2.64
N TYR A 5 10.08 14.52 3.34
CA TYR A 5 9.15 13.52 2.80
C TYR A 5 8.45 14.03 1.54
N GLU A 6 8.02 15.29 1.54
CA GLU A 6 7.39 15.93 0.40
C GLU A 6 8.31 15.92 -0.83
N GLU A 7 9.62 16.20 -0.66
CA GLU A 7 10.60 16.12 -1.75
C GLU A 7 10.76 14.70 -2.29
N ILE A 8 10.78 13.69 -1.41
CA ILE A 8 10.82 12.28 -1.82
C ILE A 8 9.62 11.92 -2.70
N PHE A 9 8.41 12.31 -2.30
CA PHE A 9 7.19 12.01 -3.05
C PHE A 9 7.14 12.75 -4.39
N LEU A 10 7.58 14.01 -4.41
CA LEU A 10 7.65 14.80 -5.63
C LEU A 10 8.69 14.22 -6.61
N GLU A 11 9.81 13.72 -6.11
CA GLU A 11 10.83 13.09 -6.94
C GLU A 11 10.33 11.77 -7.55
N ALA A 12 9.64 10.93 -6.77
CA ALA A 12 8.97 9.74 -7.30
C ALA A 12 7.95 10.09 -8.40
N ARG A 13 7.17 11.17 -8.19
CA ARG A 13 6.20 11.65 -9.17
C ARG A 13 6.85 12.11 -10.48
N LYS A 14 8.00 12.79 -10.44
CA LYS A 14 8.75 13.19 -11.66
C LYS A 14 9.17 11.98 -12.50
N GLN A 15 9.42 10.85 -11.86
CA GLN A 15 9.78 9.59 -12.50
C GLN A 15 8.55 8.78 -12.96
N ASN A 16 7.33 9.35 -12.86
CA ASN A 16 6.07 8.67 -13.15
C ASN A 16 5.92 7.35 -12.35
N ALA A 17 6.47 7.33 -11.12
CA ALA A 17 6.33 6.23 -10.17
C ALA A 17 5.07 6.41 -9.31
N LEU A 18 4.55 5.30 -8.79
CA LEU A 18 3.51 5.31 -7.77
C LEU A 18 4.11 5.49 -6.39
N THR A 19 3.50 6.32 -5.57
CA THR A 19 3.84 6.47 -4.15
C THR A 19 2.80 5.77 -3.30
N ILE A 20 3.20 4.69 -2.61
CA ILE A 20 2.31 3.88 -1.78
C ILE A 20 2.69 4.01 -0.31
N ALA A 21 1.73 4.29 0.55
CA ALA A 21 1.93 4.24 2.00
C ALA A 21 1.75 2.80 2.51
N CYS A 22 2.87 2.16 2.87
CA CYS A 22 2.89 0.80 3.43
C CYS A 22 2.14 0.74 4.76
N HIS A 23 1.61 -0.45 5.07
CA HIS A 23 0.75 -0.76 6.22
C HIS A 23 1.23 -0.24 7.59
N PRO A 24 0.30 0.05 8.53
CA PRO A 24 0.66 0.45 9.88
C PRO A 24 1.06 -0.81 10.65
N HIS A 25 2.34 -0.93 10.98
CA HIS A 25 2.85 -2.05 11.75
C HIS A 25 3.36 -1.56 13.10
N TYR A 26 2.76 -2.08 14.16
CA TYR A 26 3.30 -1.98 15.52
C TYR A 26 4.34 -3.08 15.65
N MET A 27 5.62 -2.71 15.63
CA MET A 27 6.68 -3.71 15.78
C MET A 27 6.88 -4.01 17.26
N SER A 28 7.20 -5.27 17.60
CA SER A 28 7.51 -5.65 18.98
C SER A 28 8.62 -4.77 19.57
N ALA A 29 8.64 -4.60 20.90
CA ALA A 29 9.54 -3.71 21.67
C ALA A 29 11.06 -3.87 21.45
N LYS A 30 11.52 -4.77 20.56
CA LYS A 30 12.93 -4.99 20.20
C LYS A 30 13.38 -4.24 18.95
N SER A 31 12.51 -3.52 18.26
CA SER A 31 12.87 -2.68 17.11
C SER A 31 12.27 -1.28 17.27
N ASP A 32 13.13 -0.28 17.36
CA ASP A 32 12.82 1.05 17.92
C ASP A 32 11.89 1.97 17.10
N ARG A 33 11.24 1.52 16.01
CA ARG A 33 10.44 2.44 15.16
C ARG A 33 9.25 1.76 14.51
N ASP A 34 8.06 2.07 15.02
CA ASP A 34 6.79 1.78 14.36
C ASP A 34 6.70 2.45 12.96
N THR A 35 6.00 1.83 12.00
CA THR A 35 5.79 2.41 10.66
C THR A 35 4.61 3.41 10.60
N LEU A 36 4.23 3.97 11.75
CA LEU A 36 2.99 4.74 11.92
C LEU A 36 3.07 6.19 11.44
N PHE A 37 4.25 6.71 11.08
CA PHE A 37 4.41 8.14 10.80
C PHE A 37 3.45 8.64 9.70
N LEU A 38 3.40 7.98 8.54
CA LEU A 38 2.50 8.37 7.45
C LEU A 38 1.04 8.17 7.84
N TRP A 39 0.74 7.13 8.62
CA TRP A 39 -0.59 6.86 9.13
C TRP A 39 -1.07 7.95 10.07
N ASN A 40 -0.23 8.40 11.00
CA ASN A 40 -0.58 9.45 11.96
C ASN A 40 -0.67 10.84 11.30
N ASN A 41 -0.05 11.02 10.13
CA ASN A 41 -0.03 12.29 9.39
C ASN A 41 -0.78 12.19 8.04
N ARG A 42 -1.69 11.23 7.90
CA ARG A 42 -2.34 10.90 6.63
C ARG A 42 -3.10 12.06 6.00
N ASP A 43 -3.74 12.90 6.81
CA ASP A 43 -4.46 14.08 6.30
C ASP A 43 -3.51 15.12 5.67
N LYS A 44 -2.27 15.25 6.19
CA LYS A 44 -1.23 16.11 5.61
C LYS A 44 -0.70 15.54 4.29
N TYR A 45 -0.45 14.24 4.25
CA TYR A 45 0.27 13.60 3.16
C TYR A 45 -0.60 12.96 2.08
N ALA A 46 -1.92 12.83 2.27
CA ALA A 46 -2.83 12.16 1.33
C ALA A 46 -2.71 12.66 -0.12
N ARG A 47 -2.48 13.96 -0.33
CA ARG A 47 -2.28 14.55 -1.68
C ARG A 47 -1.01 14.08 -2.42
N TYR A 48 -0.08 13.45 -1.71
CA TYR A 48 1.17 12.92 -2.26
C TYR A 48 1.15 11.41 -2.44
N ILE A 49 0.23 10.70 -1.78
CA ILE A 49 0.15 9.25 -1.76
C ILE A 49 -0.91 8.78 -2.77
N ASP A 50 -0.52 7.93 -3.71
CA ASP A 50 -1.43 7.40 -4.74
C ASP A 50 -2.33 6.29 -4.20
N ALA A 51 -1.86 5.48 -3.25
CA ALA A 51 -2.69 4.53 -2.50
C ALA A 51 -2.09 4.12 -1.14
N TRP A 52 -2.97 3.64 -0.26
CA TRP A 52 -2.65 3.18 1.08
C TRP A 52 -2.85 1.67 1.18
N GLU A 53 -1.96 0.99 1.87
CA GLU A 53 -2.10 -0.44 2.04
C GLU A 53 -3.21 -0.77 3.06
N ILE A 54 -4.32 -1.31 2.58
CA ILE A 54 -5.49 -1.68 3.41
C ILE A 54 -5.38 -3.11 3.96
N ALA A 55 -4.55 -3.95 3.36
CA ALA A 55 -4.31 -5.30 3.86
C ALA A 55 -2.89 -5.74 3.57
N ASN A 56 -2.29 -6.40 4.54
CA ASN A 56 -0.93 -6.91 4.46
C ASN A 56 -0.85 -8.30 5.09
N ARG A 57 -0.16 -9.24 4.45
CA ARG A 57 -0.13 -10.64 4.90
C ARG A 57 -1.56 -11.16 5.07
N ASP A 58 -1.96 -11.52 6.29
CA ASP A 58 -3.28 -12.06 6.61
C ASP A 58 -4.22 -10.99 7.21
N ASP A 59 -3.71 -9.78 7.47
CA ASP A 59 -4.40 -8.72 8.20
C ASP A 59 -5.06 -7.68 7.28
N VAL A 60 -6.20 -7.13 7.74
CA VAL A 60 -6.92 -6.01 7.10
C VAL A 60 -6.98 -4.83 8.07
N PHE A 61 -6.66 -3.63 7.60
CA PHE A 61 -6.58 -2.40 8.38
C PHE A 61 -7.80 -1.50 8.15
N ASN A 62 -8.71 -1.47 9.12
CA ASN A 62 -9.98 -0.74 9.01
C ASN A 62 -9.84 0.79 8.86
N VAL A 63 -8.72 1.37 9.29
CA VAL A 63 -8.54 2.84 9.32
C VAL A 63 -8.64 3.50 7.94
N ILE A 64 -8.29 2.79 6.86
CA ILE A 64 -8.46 3.30 5.48
C ILE A 64 -9.92 3.27 5.03
N SER A 65 -10.63 2.19 5.35
CA SER A 65 -12.01 1.97 4.90
C SER A 65 -12.95 3.12 5.31
N LEU A 66 -12.73 3.72 6.49
CA LEU A 66 -13.57 4.80 7.02
C LEU A 66 -13.37 6.15 6.31
N LYS A 67 -12.19 6.42 5.73
CA LYS A 67 -11.89 7.67 5.02
C LYS A 67 -11.95 7.57 3.50
N LYS A 68 -12.19 6.37 2.95
CA LYS A 68 -12.28 6.10 1.51
C LYS A 68 -11.04 6.55 0.72
N TYR A 69 -9.85 6.45 1.31
CA TYR A 69 -8.61 6.68 0.56
C TYR A 69 -8.42 5.59 -0.49
N PRO A 70 -7.75 5.89 -1.62
CA PRO A 70 -7.30 4.87 -2.56
C PRO A 70 -6.53 3.77 -1.84
N TYR A 71 -6.86 2.51 -2.12
CA TYR A 71 -6.28 1.37 -1.40
C TYR A 71 -5.68 0.31 -2.30
N LEU A 72 -4.80 -0.50 -1.72
CA LEU A 72 -4.28 -1.74 -2.29
C LEU A 72 -3.91 -2.73 -1.18
N ALA A 73 -3.65 -3.97 -1.54
CA ALA A 73 -3.16 -5.01 -0.63
C ALA A 73 -1.94 -5.75 -1.19
N ASN A 74 -0.97 -6.03 -0.32
CA ASN A 74 0.24 -6.78 -0.67
C ASN A 74 0.62 -7.83 0.38
N SER A 75 1.68 -8.56 0.09
CA SER A 75 2.22 -9.63 0.94
C SER A 75 3.26 -9.18 1.95
N ASP A 76 3.99 -8.09 1.70
CA ASP A 76 5.23 -7.79 2.42
C ASP A 76 6.15 -9.04 2.49
N PHE A 77 6.44 -9.57 1.30
CA PHE A 77 7.05 -10.89 1.13
C PHE A 77 8.48 -10.94 1.68
N HIS A 78 8.71 -11.84 2.65
CA HIS A 78 10.02 -12.10 3.27
C HIS A 78 10.30 -13.61 3.45
N LYS A 79 9.27 -14.45 3.30
CA LYS A 79 9.32 -15.92 3.41
C LYS A 79 8.33 -16.52 2.41
N PRO A 80 8.54 -17.73 1.87
CA PRO A 80 7.64 -18.37 0.91
C PRO A 80 6.17 -18.36 1.30
N ARG A 81 5.86 -18.61 2.59
CA ARG A 81 4.48 -18.57 3.11
C ARG A 81 3.77 -17.22 2.89
N HIS A 82 4.49 -16.10 2.82
CA HIS A 82 3.89 -14.77 2.58
C HIS A 82 3.35 -14.64 1.15
N LEU A 83 3.64 -15.58 0.25
CA LEU A 83 2.99 -15.63 -1.06
C LEU A 83 1.48 -15.79 -0.91
N TYR A 84 1.03 -16.51 0.12
CA TYR A 84 -0.39 -16.67 0.46
C TYR A 84 -0.77 -15.55 1.41
N SER A 85 -1.49 -14.56 0.89
CA SER A 85 -1.79 -13.31 1.58
C SER A 85 -2.85 -12.54 0.81
N TRP A 86 -3.32 -11.44 1.37
CA TRP A 86 -4.06 -10.43 0.62
C TRP A 86 -3.29 -9.94 -0.61
N LYS A 87 -4.01 -9.79 -1.72
CA LYS A 87 -3.53 -9.32 -3.03
C LYS A 87 -4.49 -8.28 -3.58
N THR A 88 -3.96 -7.44 -4.46
CA THR A 88 -4.76 -6.48 -5.24
C THR A 88 -5.21 -7.12 -6.56
N LEU A 89 -6.52 -7.12 -6.82
CA LEU A 89 -7.10 -7.42 -8.12
C LEU A 89 -7.37 -6.12 -8.87
N LEU A 90 -6.88 -6.03 -10.10
CA LEU A 90 -7.03 -4.85 -10.95
C LEU A 90 -7.81 -5.23 -12.21
N ASN A 91 -8.98 -4.61 -12.40
CA ASN A 91 -9.75 -4.73 -13.64
C ASN A 91 -9.22 -3.72 -14.68
N CYS A 92 -8.04 -4.02 -15.23
CA CYS A 92 -7.41 -3.20 -16.25
C CYS A 92 -6.50 -4.02 -17.16
N ARG A 93 -6.08 -3.43 -18.29
CA ARG A 93 -5.15 -4.09 -19.22
C ARG A 93 -3.80 -4.33 -18.52
N LYS A 94 -3.18 -5.48 -18.81
CA LYS A 94 -1.84 -5.86 -18.32
C LYS A 94 -0.73 -5.04 -19.01
N ASP A 95 -0.65 -3.78 -18.64
CA ASP A 95 0.24 -2.75 -19.16
C ASP A 95 0.64 -1.85 -18.00
N THR A 96 1.94 -1.58 -17.84
CA THR A 96 2.46 -0.88 -16.66
C THR A 96 1.84 0.51 -16.47
N GLU A 97 1.64 1.28 -17.54
CA GLU A 97 1.05 2.62 -17.45
C GLU A 97 -0.45 2.55 -17.15
N VAL A 98 -1.14 1.56 -17.71
CA VAL A 98 -2.56 1.31 -17.41
C VAL A 98 -2.74 0.88 -15.95
N ILE A 99 -1.88 -0.01 -15.44
CA ILE A 99 -1.88 -0.48 -14.04
C ILE A 99 -1.66 0.70 -13.11
N LYS A 100 -0.66 1.55 -13.39
CA LYS A 100 -0.39 2.75 -12.58
C LYS A 100 -1.60 3.68 -12.51
N ARG A 101 -2.25 3.94 -13.66
CA ARG A 101 -3.49 4.74 -13.69
C ARG A 101 -4.66 4.07 -12.97
N CYS A 102 -4.78 2.74 -13.05
CA CYS A 102 -5.83 1.97 -12.37
C CYS A 102 -5.70 2.11 -10.84
N ILE A 103 -4.49 1.96 -10.31
CA ILE A 103 -4.19 2.13 -8.88
C ILE A 103 -4.47 3.56 -8.44
N LYS A 104 -3.92 4.54 -9.17
CA LYS A 104 -4.03 5.97 -8.84
C LYS A 104 -5.46 6.50 -8.82
N HIS A 105 -6.29 6.11 -9.78
CA HIS A 105 -7.71 6.48 -9.78
C HIS A 105 -8.55 5.60 -8.85
N ASN A 106 -8.00 4.47 -8.40
CA ASN A 106 -8.65 3.47 -7.56
C ASN A 106 -10.02 3.02 -8.10
N ARG A 107 -10.16 2.94 -9.43
CA ARG A 107 -11.36 2.43 -10.12
C ARG A 107 -11.07 1.03 -10.65
N GLY A 108 -11.97 0.08 -10.37
CA GLY A 108 -11.75 -1.33 -10.73
C GLY A 108 -10.68 -2.01 -9.87
N VAL A 109 -10.48 -1.52 -8.64
CA VAL A 109 -9.56 -2.11 -7.65
C VAL A 109 -10.37 -2.90 -6.63
N ALA A 110 -9.95 -4.12 -6.35
CA ALA A 110 -10.47 -4.96 -5.28
C ALA A 110 -9.31 -5.66 -4.55
N ILE A 111 -9.59 -6.25 -3.38
CA ILE A 111 -8.62 -7.10 -2.68
C ILE A 111 -9.16 -8.54 -2.59
N THR A 112 -8.26 -9.51 -2.65
CA THR A 112 -8.59 -10.93 -2.50
C THR A 112 -7.55 -11.63 -1.64
N LEU A 113 -7.96 -12.62 -0.85
CA LEU A 113 -7.06 -13.43 -0.05
C LEU A 113 -6.62 -14.65 -0.87
N PHE A 114 -5.38 -14.64 -1.33
CA PHE A 114 -4.79 -15.77 -2.05
C PHE A 114 -4.31 -16.83 -1.06
N ARG A 115 -4.85 -18.05 -1.14
CA ARG A 115 -4.56 -19.17 -0.24
C ARG A 115 -3.81 -20.28 -0.96
N HIS A 116 -3.06 -21.08 -0.21
CA HIS A 116 -2.48 -22.32 -0.73
C HIS A 116 -3.61 -23.31 -1.02
N GLU A 117 -3.55 -24.00 -2.16
CA GLU A 117 -4.45 -25.12 -2.45
C GLU A 117 -3.99 -26.35 -1.66
N GLU A 118 -4.28 -26.36 -0.36
CA GLU A 118 -4.52 -27.57 0.43
C GLU A 118 -5.71 -27.24 1.33
N ALA A 119 -6.90 -27.56 0.83
CA ALA A 119 -8.16 -27.58 1.57
C ALA A 119 -8.49 -29.01 1.98
#